data_AF-A0A078AXT6-F1
#
_entry.id   AF-A0A078AXT6-F1
#
_cell.length_a   1.000
_cell.length_b   1.000
_cell.length_c   1.000
_cell.angle_alpha   90.00
_cell.angle_beta   90.00
_cell.angle_gamma   90.00
#
_symmetry.space_group_name_H-M   'P 1'
#
loop_
_entity.id
_entity.type
_entity.pdbx_description
1 polymer ?
#
loop_
_entity_poly.entity_id
_entity_poly.type
_entity_poly.pdbx_seq_one_letter_code
_entity_poly.pdbx_strand_id
1 'polypeptide(L)'
;MGNACAGKRDKMDKAGKYTSALAGYYKKQLSESYVSYKEDYREKYEDKMLTYRLNKSRTGAMGDDSYIQYISNQGSGTKFQEILMQFESQFPLRDLSIQEFERRVKKLVYHDEYIYVWQIVECFKTCPGFEDVENSTSLSLSLLTSDFLKRDYIDGSDSGNGQQQSSDQRHTNMSSSLFDRTSEQFATQKIYVPYLILLAILYCKGTPRARATKFYELCQLELTPHVCCLDDELKEHFRKILQLCTLFLTEQFQASYIALAAPEEARAETLEYSRDILFTLQPETLESMVADIFEDFLDQVFVTETRPSKDEFIGKLSNEFAKFLLPCYIRGIVIKKLIKSSSTAQ
;
A
#
# COMPACT_ATOMS: atom_id res chain seq x y z
N MET A 1 -74.79 7.16 -54.25
CA MET A 1 -74.04 8.28 -53.65
C MET A 1 -73.10 7.75 -52.56
N GLY A 2 -71.91 7.24 -52.93
CA GLY A 2 -71.04 6.49 -51.99
C GLY A 2 -69.56 6.88 -52.00
N ASN A 3 -69.16 8.00 -52.61
CA ASN A 3 -67.74 8.35 -52.83
C ASN A 3 -67.16 9.40 -51.86
N ALA A 4 -67.90 9.85 -50.83
CA ALA A 4 -67.44 10.95 -49.96
C ALA A 4 -66.54 10.52 -48.78
N CYS A 5 -66.41 9.22 -48.49
CA CYS A 5 -65.66 8.74 -47.31
C CYS A 5 -64.26 8.19 -47.61
N ALA A 6 -63.95 7.81 -48.86
CA ALA A 6 -62.65 7.26 -49.23
C ALA A 6 -61.51 8.29 -49.03
N GLY A 7 -61.75 9.55 -49.40
CA GLY A 7 -60.75 10.62 -49.27
C GLY A 7 -60.42 11.04 -47.84
N LYS A 8 -61.24 10.68 -46.83
CA LYS A 8 -60.93 11.00 -45.41
C LYS A 8 -59.91 10.03 -44.82
N ARG A 9 -59.98 8.74 -45.21
CA ARG A 9 -59.06 7.71 -44.71
C ARG A 9 -57.65 7.93 -45.25
N ASP A 10 -57.52 8.18 -46.55
CA ASP A 10 -56.22 8.47 -47.16
C ASP A 10 -55.57 9.75 -46.60
N LYS A 11 -56.39 10.75 -46.24
CA LYS A 11 -55.91 11.97 -45.56
C LYS A 11 -55.44 11.69 -44.13
N MET A 12 -56.14 10.84 -43.39
CA MET A 12 -55.72 10.42 -42.04
C MET A 12 -54.45 9.57 -42.09
N ASP A 13 -54.33 8.66 -43.05
CA ASP A 13 -53.13 7.83 -43.22
C ASP A 13 -51.92 8.68 -43.64
N LYS A 14 -52.11 9.69 -44.52
CA LYS A 14 -51.07 10.66 -44.85
C LYS A 14 -50.68 11.52 -43.65
N ALA A 15 -51.66 11.98 -42.85
CA ALA A 15 -51.39 12.72 -41.62
C ALA A 15 -50.62 11.88 -40.60
N GLY A 16 -50.99 10.60 -40.42
CA GLY A 16 -50.29 9.67 -39.52
C GLY A 16 -48.86 9.38 -39.96
N LYS A 17 -48.63 9.20 -41.27
CA LYS A 17 -47.26 9.06 -41.81
C LYS A 17 -46.43 10.33 -41.61
N TYR A 18 -47.03 11.50 -41.81
CA TYR A 18 -46.36 12.78 -41.60
C TYR A 18 -45.99 13.00 -40.12
N THR A 19 -46.93 12.77 -39.19
CA THR A 19 -46.66 12.91 -37.75
C THR A 19 -45.65 11.90 -37.25
N SER A 20 -45.68 10.66 -37.73
CA SER A 20 -44.68 9.64 -37.40
C SER A 20 -43.29 10.00 -37.92
N ALA A 21 -43.19 10.53 -39.14
CA ALA A 21 -41.92 11.00 -39.70
C ALA A 21 -41.37 12.20 -38.91
N LEU A 22 -42.24 13.14 -38.55
CA LEU A 22 -41.89 14.31 -37.73
C LEU A 22 -41.41 13.89 -36.33
N ALA A 23 -42.09 12.95 -35.68
CA ALA A 23 -41.68 12.40 -34.39
C ALA A 23 -40.32 11.68 -34.47
N GLY A 24 -40.09 10.91 -35.55
CA GLY A 24 -38.79 10.28 -35.81
C GLY A 24 -37.66 11.29 -35.99
N TYR A 25 -37.93 12.37 -36.74
CA TYR A 25 -36.98 13.47 -36.93
C TYR A 25 -36.61 14.15 -35.60
N TYR A 26 -37.61 14.54 -34.79
CA TYR A 26 -37.36 15.16 -33.49
C TYR A 26 -36.63 14.23 -32.51
N LYS A 27 -36.97 12.94 -32.50
CA LYS A 27 -36.29 11.95 -31.66
C LYS A 27 -34.81 11.83 -32.03
N LYS A 28 -34.49 11.80 -33.33
CA LYS A 28 -33.11 11.76 -33.82
C LYS A 28 -32.35 13.03 -33.42
N GLN A 29 -32.93 14.19 -33.68
CA GLN A 29 -32.33 15.49 -33.34
C GLN A 29 -32.06 15.63 -31.83
N LEU A 30 -33.03 15.23 -30.99
CA LEU A 30 -32.85 15.21 -29.53
C LEU A 30 -31.77 14.22 -29.08
N SER A 31 -31.66 13.06 -29.72
CA SER A 31 -30.61 12.09 -29.39
C SER A 31 -29.21 12.60 -29.73
N GLU A 32 -29.07 13.29 -30.87
CA GLU A 32 -27.80 13.89 -31.30
C GLU A 32 -27.42 15.05 -30.39
N SER A 33 -28.39 15.92 -30.05
CA SER A 33 -28.19 16.99 -29.06
C SER A 33 -27.86 16.44 -27.67
N TYR A 34 -28.45 15.32 -27.25
CA TYR A 34 -28.15 14.69 -25.96
C TYR A 34 -26.75 14.07 -25.92
N VAL A 35 -26.30 13.42 -27.01
CA VAL A 35 -24.94 12.88 -27.11
C VAL A 35 -23.91 14.00 -27.09
N SER A 36 -24.13 15.06 -27.89
CA SER A 36 -23.26 16.24 -27.88
C SER A 36 -23.24 16.93 -26.51
N TYR A 37 -24.40 17.10 -25.86
CA TYR A 37 -24.47 17.63 -24.50
C TYR A 37 -23.72 16.73 -23.51
N LYS A 38 -23.86 15.41 -23.60
CA LYS A 38 -23.18 14.45 -22.72
C LYS A 38 -21.66 14.47 -22.90
N GLU A 39 -21.17 14.61 -24.14
CA GLU A 39 -19.74 14.73 -24.45
C GLU A 39 -19.18 16.07 -23.97
N ASP A 40 -19.87 17.18 -24.24
CA ASP A 40 -19.48 18.52 -23.78
C ASP A 40 -19.52 18.62 -22.24
N TYR A 41 -20.50 17.97 -21.59
CA TYR A 41 -20.54 17.88 -20.12
C TYR A 41 -19.44 16.98 -19.57
N ARG A 42 -19.08 15.91 -20.30
CA ARG A 42 -17.97 15.02 -19.92
C ARG A 42 -16.63 15.74 -20.05
N GLU A 43 -16.40 16.46 -21.14
CA GLU A 43 -15.19 17.25 -21.34
C GLU A 43 -15.09 18.37 -20.29
N LYS A 44 -16.17 19.11 -20.04
CA LYS A 44 -16.23 20.11 -18.95
C LYS A 44 -16.05 19.49 -17.57
N TYR A 45 -16.51 18.26 -17.35
CA TYR A 45 -16.32 17.54 -16.09
C TYR A 45 -14.88 17.03 -15.95
N GLU A 46 -14.29 16.50 -17.02
CA GLU A 46 -12.89 16.05 -17.07
C GLU A 46 -11.92 17.23 -16.92
N ASP A 47 -12.19 18.37 -17.56
CA ASP A 47 -11.42 19.60 -17.43
C ASP A 47 -11.57 20.23 -16.04
N LYS A 48 -12.79 20.24 -15.46
CA LYS A 48 -12.99 20.61 -14.05
C LYS A 48 -12.29 19.64 -13.10
N MET A 49 -12.25 18.34 -13.40
CA MET A 49 -11.54 17.33 -12.60
C MET A 49 -10.03 17.47 -12.73
N LEU A 50 -9.50 17.80 -13.90
CA LEU A 50 -8.09 18.04 -14.15
C LEU A 50 -7.65 19.34 -13.46
N THR A 51 -8.43 20.40 -13.63
CA THR A 51 -8.25 21.68 -12.92
C THR A 51 -8.38 21.49 -11.42
N TYR A 52 -9.33 20.67 -10.94
CA TYR A 52 -9.44 20.30 -9.54
C TYR A 52 -8.23 19.49 -9.07
N ARG A 53 -7.69 18.55 -9.86
CA ARG A 53 -6.46 17.79 -9.52
C ARG A 53 -5.22 18.68 -9.51
N LEU A 54 -5.07 19.59 -10.47
CA LEU A 54 -3.97 20.56 -10.58
C LEU A 54 -4.03 21.62 -9.49
N ASN A 55 -5.23 22.10 -9.17
CA ASN A 55 -5.42 22.99 -8.03
C ASN A 55 -5.24 22.22 -6.72
N LYS A 56 -5.73 20.98 -6.60
CA LYS A 56 -5.48 20.10 -5.43
C LYS A 56 -3.99 19.83 -5.21
N SER A 57 -3.20 19.67 -6.27
CA SER A 57 -1.74 19.54 -6.17
C SER A 57 -1.02 20.86 -5.88
N ARG A 58 -1.61 22.01 -6.24
CA ARG A 58 -1.05 23.36 -6.00
C ARG A 58 -1.47 23.98 -4.67
N THR A 59 -2.66 23.67 -4.17
CA THR A 59 -3.25 24.33 -2.98
C THR A 59 -3.36 23.42 -1.77
N GLY A 60 -2.88 22.16 -1.84
CA GLY A 60 -2.78 21.27 -0.67
C GLY A 60 -4.06 21.18 0.16
N ALA A 61 -5.22 21.16 -0.51
CA ALA A 61 -6.51 21.34 0.16
C ALA A 61 -7.43 20.12 -0.08
N MET A 62 -7.38 19.24 0.92
CA MET A 62 -8.48 18.44 1.46
C MET A 62 -8.90 17.17 0.70
N GLY A 63 -8.20 16.08 1.03
CA GLY A 63 -8.83 15.02 1.83
C GLY A 63 -7.79 14.49 2.81
N ASP A 64 -7.94 14.79 4.11
CA ASP A 64 -7.05 14.39 5.23
C ASP A 64 -5.62 14.99 5.29
N ASP A 65 -5.44 16.21 4.79
CA ASP A 65 -4.15 16.94 4.89
C ASP A 65 -3.94 17.74 6.19
N SER A 66 -4.75 17.50 7.24
CA SER A 66 -4.32 17.84 8.60
C SER A 66 -3.01 17.12 8.95
N TYR A 67 -2.73 16.02 8.27
CA TYR A 67 -1.62 15.12 8.52
C TYR A 67 -0.29 15.58 7.90
N ILE A 68 -0.28 16.06 6.64
CA ILE A 68 0.91 16.67 6.02
C ILE A 68 1.23 18.02 6.69
N GLN A 69 0.21 18.82 7.04
CA GLN A 69 0.42 20.04 7.83
C GLN A 69 0.88 19.76 9.27
N TYR A 70 0.48 18.65 9.91
CA TYR A 70 1.01 18.28 11.23
C TYR A 70 2.50 17.95 11.17
N ILE A 71 2.93 17.27 10.10
CA ILE A 71 4.34 16.94 9.85
C ILE A 71 5.17 18.19 9.52
N SER A 72 4.62 19.16 8.76
CA SER A 72 5.32 20.42 8.46
C SER A 72 5.34 21.39 9.65
N ASN A 73 4.30 21.45 10.47
CA ASN A 73 4.16 22.42 11.57
C ASN A 73 4.94 22.03 12.84
N GLN A 74 5.38 20.77 12.97
CA GLN A 74 6.29 20.33 14.06
C GLN A 74 7.77 20.36 13.66
N GLY A 75 8.12 20.88 12.47
CA GLY A 75 9.50 21.16 12.08
C GLY A 75 10.40 19.93 11.83
N SER A 76 9.83 18.72 11.77
CA SER A 76 10.59 17.47 11.59
C SER A 76 10.24 16.70 10.32
N GLY A 77 9.28 17.17 9.51
CA GLY A 77 9.02 16.63 8.19
C GLY A 77 10.16 17.00 7.25
N THR A 78 11.21 16.17 7.23
CA THR A 78 12.31 16.40 6.30
C THR A 78 11.77 16.31 4.87
N LYS A 79 12.33 17.09 3.93
CA LYS A 79 12.08 17.00 2.47
C LYS A 79 12.00 15.54 1.97
N PHE A 80 12.70 14.66 2.66
CA PHE A 80 12.77 13.22 2.45
C PHE A 80 11.49 12.45 2.75
N GLN A 81 10.75 12.82 3.79
CA GLN A 81 9.47 12.19 4.07
C GLN A 81 8.49 12.44 2.91
N GLU A 82 8.53 13.63 2.31
CA GLU A 82 7.75 13.96 1.12
C GLU A 82 8.18 13.13 -0.10
N ILE A 83 9.49 12.97 -0.32
CA ILE A 83 10.03 12.13 -1.40
C ILE A 83 9.61 10.67 -1.22
N LEU A 84 9.71 10.12 -0.01
CA LEU A 84 9.27 8.76 0.27
C LEU A 84 7.76 8.59 0.08
N MET A 85 6.94 9.57 0.46
CA MET A 85 5.50 9.55 0.18
C MET A 85 5.19 9.61 -1.33
N GLN A 86 5.97 10.38 -2.10
CA GLN A 86 5.86 10.41 -3.55
C GLN A 86 6.26 9.06 -4.15
N PHE A 87 7.33 8.42 -3.67
CA PHE A 87 7.73 7.09 -4.10
C PHE A 87 6.66 6.03 -3.77
N GLU A 88 6.13 6.02 -2.54
CA GLU A 88 5.01 5.14 -2.16
C GLU A 88 3.78 5.34 -3.05
N SER A 89 3.56 6.54 -3.58
CA SER A 89 2.45 6.81 -4.51
C SER A 89 2.55 6.08 -5.84
N GLN A 90 3.73 5.59 -6.19
CA GLN A 90 3.98 4.80 -7.39
C GLN A 90 3.78 3.30 -7.15
N PHE A 91 3.49 2.87 -5.91
CA PHE A 91 3.35 1.45 -5.62
C PHE A 91 2.07 0.88 -6.23
N PRO A 92 2.16 -0.24 -6.96
CA PRO A 92 0.98 -0.88 -7.56
C PRO A 92 0.03 -1.45 -6.50
N LEU A 93 0.52 -1.65 -5.28
CA LEU A 93 -0.27 -2.04 -4.11
C LEU A 93 -1.42 -1.06 -3.84
N ARG A 94 -1.26 0.24 -4.13
CA ARG A 94 -2.26 1.27 -3.80
C ARG A 94 -3.58 1.11 -4.55
N ASP A 95 -3.55 0.50 -5.73
CA ASP A 95 -4.74 0.26 -6.55
C ASP A 95 -5.46 -1.03 -6.17
N LEU A 96 -4.83 -1.88 -5.36
CA LEU A 96 -5.35 -3.16 -4.93
C LEU A 96 -6.00 -3.06 -3.55
N SER A 97 -7.18 -3.67 -3.37
CA SER A 97 -7.79 -3.76 -2.03
C SER A 97 -7.07 -4.80 -1.17
N ILE A 98 -7.02 -4.58 0.16
CA ILE A 98 -6.41 -5.53 1.10
C ILE A 98 -7.03 -6.93 0.97
N GLN A 99 -8.35 -7.02 0.78
CA GLN A 99 -9.05 -8.30 0.64
C GLN A 99 -8.68 -9.02 -0.66
N GLU A 100 -8.55 -8.28 -1.77
CA GLU A 100 -8.14 -8.86 -3.05
C GLU A 100 -6.69 -9.32 -3.01
N PHE A 101 -5.80 -8.55 -2.39
CA PHE A 101 -4.41 -8.94 -2.17
C PHE A 101 -4.33 -10.26 -1.39
N GLU A 102 -5.01 -10.34 -0.23
CA GLU A 102 -5.03 -11.54 0.59
C GLU A 102 -5.62 -12.74 -0.17
N ARG A 103 -6.73 -12.54 -0.89
CA ARG A 103 -7.34 -13.60 -1.72
C ARG A 103 -6.37 -14.14 -2.76
N ARG A 104 -5.58 -13.27 -3.40
CA ARG A 104 -4.55 -13.68 -4.37
C ARG A 104 -3.45 -14.48 -3.70
N VAL A 105 -2.86 -13.97 -2.62
CA VAL A 105 -1.79 -14.68 -1.88
C VAL A 105 -2.27 -16.05 -1.40
N LYS A 106 -3.46 -16.12 -0.77
CA LYS A 106 -4.01 -17.38 -0.24
C LYS A 106 -4.48 -18.37 -1.31
N LYS A 107 -4.60 -17.98 -2.58
CA LYS A 107 -5.07 -18.86 -3.66
C LYS A 107 -4.14 -20.05 -3.91
N LEU A 108 -2.83 -19.84 -3.78
CA LEU A 108 -1.80 -20.85 -4.07
C LEU A 108 -1.07 -21.34 -2.80
N VAL A 109 -1.46 -20.84 -1.63
CA VAL A 109 -0.89 -21.23 -0.34
C VAL A 109 -1.83 -22.25 0.30
N TYR A 110 -1.42 -23.53 0.29
CA TYR A 110 -2.20 -24.63 0.86
C TYR A 110 -1.71 -24.93 2.27
N HIS A 111 -2.30 -24.31 3.29
CA HIS A 111 -2.01 -24.52 4.72
C HIS A 111 -0.59 -24.18 5.19
N ASP A 112 0.28 -23.71 4.30
CA ASP A 112 1.63 -23.26 4.64
C ASP A 112 1.64 -21.80 5.11
N GLU A 113 2.55 -21.45 6.01
CA GLU A 113 2.82 -20.05 6.40
C GLU A 113 3.71 -19.32 5.38
N TYR A 114 4.15 -20.03 4.35
CA TYR A 114 5.11 -19.56 3.36
C TYR A 114 4.55 -19.67 1.95
N ILE A 115 4.95 -18.73 1.09
CA ILE A 115 4.66 -18.71 -0.33
C ILE A 115 5.96 -18.64 -1.12
N TYR A 116 6.09 -19.44 -2.18
CA TYR A 116 7.25 -19.37 -3.07
C TYR A 116 7.15 -18.16 -3.99
N VAL A 117 8.30 -17.60 -4.40
CA VAL A 117 8.31 -16.43 -5.29
C VAL A 117 7.59 -16.70 -6.62
N TRP A 118 7.76 -17.88 -7.22
CA TRP A 118 7.02 -18.22 -8.45
C TRP A 118 5.50 -18.21 -8.25
N GLN A 119 5.00 -18.59 -7.06
CA GLN A 119 3.57 -18.53 -6.75
C GLN A 119 3.11 -17.08 -6.61
N ILE A 120 3.93 -16.19 -6.04
CA ILE A 120 3.66 -14.75 -6.01
C ILE A 120 3.51 -14.22 -7.44
N VAL A 121 4.46 -14.53 -8.33
CA VAL A 121 4.40 -14.11 -9.74
C VAL A 121 3.09 -14.60 -10.39
N GLU A 122 2.74 -15.87 -10.23
CA GLU A 122 1.49 -16.43 -10.75
C GLU A 122 0.23 -15.75 -10.17
N CYS A 123 0.24 -15.40 -8.88
CA CYS A 123 -0.87 -14.72 -8.22
C CYS A 123 -1.09 -13.29 -8.73
N PHE A 124 -0.03 -12.60 -9.13
CA PHE A 124 -0.07 -11.17 -9.45
C PHE A 124 0.10 -10.83 -10.92
N LYS A 125 0.59 -11.72 -11.80
CA LYS A 125 0.79 -11.43 -13.24
C LYS A 125 -0.49 -11.06 -14.01
N THR A 126 -1.66 -11.40 -13.46
CA THR A 126 -2.98 -11.04 -14.01
C THR A 126 -3.64 -9.88 -13.26
N CYS A 127 -2.93 -9.26 -12.32
CA CYS A 127 -3.43 -8.14 -11.53
C CYS A 127 -3.09 -6.83 -12.25
N PRO A 128 -4.09 -5.94 -12.51
CA PRO A 128 -3.80 -4.59 -12.97
C PRO A 128 -2.82 -3.88 -12.01
N GLY A 129 -1.84 -3.17 -12.58
CA GLY A 129 -0.75 -2.52 -11.84
C GLY A 129 0.47 -3.41 -11.61
N PHE A 130 0.37 -4.73 -11.79
CA PHE A 130 1.50 -5.67 -11.62
C PHE A 130 1.95 -6.26 -12.97
N GLU A 131 1.83 -5.50 -14.05
CA GLU A 131 2.15 -5.96 -15.40
C GLU A 131 3.62 -6.35 -15.56
N ASP A 132 4.51 -5.80 -14.73
CA ASP A 132 5.94 -6.04 -14.74
C ASP A 132 6.40 -7.10 -13.73
N VAL A 133 5.50 -7.76 -12.97
CA VAL A 133 5.88 -8.68 -11.89
C VAL A 133 6.69 -9.91 -12.37
N GLU A 134 6.60 -10.27 -13.65
CA GLU A 134 7.41 -11.34 -14.26
C GLU A 134 8.86 -10.89 -14.52
N ASN A 135 9.12 -9.58 -14.58
CA ASN A 135 10.46 -9.05 -14.72
C ASN A 135 11.18 -9.09 -13.37
N SER A 136 12.32 -9.80 -13.32
CA SER A 136 13.15 -9.96 -12.12
C SER A 136 13.68 -8.64 -11.54
N THR A 137 13.74 -7.59 -12.36
CA THR A 137 14.21 -6.24 -11.98
C THR A 137 13.07 -5.26 -11.71
N SER A 138 11.81 -5.71 -11.79
CA SER A 138 10.66 -4.85 -11.53
C SER A 138 10.57 -4.42 -10.08
N LEU A 139 10.09 -3.19 -9.87
CA LEU A 139 9.71 -2.71 -8.54
C LEU A 139 8.62 -3.60 -7.95
N SER A 140 7.62 -4.01 -8.75
CA SER A 140 6.53 -4.88 -8.32
C SER A 140 7.02 -6.18 -7.71
N LEU A 141 7.94 -6.88 -8.38
CA LEU A 141 8.50 -8.12 -7.83
C LEU A 141 9.39 -7.85 -6.62
N SER A 142 10.22 -6.81 -6.67
CA SER A 142 11.09 -6.43 -5.55
C SER A 142 10.30 -6.15 -4.27
N LEU A 143 9.18 -5.41 -4.37
CA LEU A 143 8.30 -5.13 -3.23
C LEU A 143 7.71 -6.40 -2.62
N LEU A 144 7.34 -7.39 -3.43
CA LEU A 144 6.70 -8.63 -2.98
C LEU A 144 7.69 -9.72 -2.55
N THR A 145 8.97 -9.57 -2.86
CA THR A 145 10.01 -10.60 -2.65
C THR A 145 11.23 -10.11 -1.87
N SER A 146 11.12 -8.92 -1.27
CA SER A 146 12.13 -8.35 -0.40
C SER A 146 12.51 -9.29 0.74
N ASP A 147 13.76 -9.21 1.17
CA ASP A 147 14.28 -10.00 2.28
C ASP A 147 13.62 -9.62 3.61
N PHE A 148 13.08 -8.40 3.73
CA PHE A 148 12.24 -8.01 4.86
C PHE A 148 10.97 -8.85 5.00
N LEU A 149 10.53 -9.57 3.96
CA LEU A 149 9.34 -10.41 4.03
C LEU A 149 9.67 -11.88 4.37
N LYS A 150 10.94 -12.20 4.62
CA LYS A 150 11.35 -13.50 5.15
C LYS A 150 11.18 -13.50 6.67
N ARG A 151 10.80 -14.65 7.24
CA ARG A 151 10.71 -14.81 8.69
C ARG A 151 12.11 -14.67 9.28
N ASP A 152 12.24 -13.87 10.33
CA ASP A 152 13.51 -13.73 11.04
C ASP A 152 13.82 -15.09 11.68
N TYR A 153 14.99 -15.67 11.39
CA TYR A 153 15.44 -16.89 12.05
C TYR A 153 15.75 -16.54 13.50
N ILE A 154 14.79 -16.81 14.39
CA ILE A 154 15.05 -16.76 15.84
C ILE A 154 15.81 -18.04 16.16
N ASP A 155 17.13 -17.94 16.32
CA ASP A 155 18.10 -19.02 16.55
C ASP A 155 17.89 -19.87 17.85
N GLY A 156 16.66 -19.91 18.39
CA GLY A 156 16.41 -20.38 19.76
C GLY A 156 15.66 -21.71 19.93
N SER A 157 15.18 -22.39 18.88
CA SER A 157 14.23 -23.51 19.11
C SER A 157 14.43 -24.83 18.39
N ASP A 158 15.45 -25.02 17.55
CA ASP A 158 15.68 -26.34 16.93
C ASP A 158 17.09 -26.89 17.20
N SER A 159 17.20 -27.56 18.34
CA SER A 159 18.27 -28.52 18.62
C SER A 159 18.05 -29.77 17.77
N GLY A 160 18.39 -29.70 16.48
CA GLY A 160 18.18 -30.80 15.54
C GLY A 160 19.19 -30.81 14.40
N ASN A 161 20.42 -31.25 14.69
CA ASN A 161 21.46 -31.74 13.75
C ASN A 161 21.23 -31.46 12.25
N GLY A 162 21.72 -30.33 11.76
CA GLY A 162 21.74 -30.05 10.32
C GLY A 162 22.66 -28.89 9.96
N GLN A 163 23.90 -29.21 9.62
CA GLN A 163 24.91 -28.37 8.93
C GLN A 163 24.94 -26.87 9.31
N GLN A 164 25.89 -26.53 10.19
CA GLN A 164 26.39 -25.17 10.41
C GLN A 164 26.74 -24.49 9.08
N GLN A 165 25.84 -23.63 8.59
CA GLN A 165 26.22 -22.50 7.77
C GLN A 165 26.45 -21.32 8.70
N SER A 166 27.71 -20.90 8.79
CA SER A 166 28.22 -19.77 9.58
C SER A 166 27.37 -18.51 9.44
N SER A 167 26.81 -18.04 10.55
CA SER A 167 25.93 -16.86 10.67
C SER A 167 26.67 -15.51 10.74
N ASP A 168 28.00 -15.49 10.77
CA ASP A 168 28.80 -14.26 10.96
C ASP A 168 29.02 -13.38 9.71
N GLN A 169 28.30 -13.60 8.60
CA GLN A 169 28.49 -12.81 7.36
C GLN A 169 27.22 -12.09 6.84
N ARG A 170 26.13 -12.03 7.60
CA ARG A 170 24.85 -11.51 7.07
C ARG A 170 24.69 -9.99 7.11
N HIS A 171 25.50 -9.22 7.84
CA HIS A 171 25.18 -7.81 8.12
C HIS A 171 25.96 -6.74 7.34
N THR A 172 26.84 -7.11 6.40
CA THR A 172 27.61 -6.11 5.62
C THR A 172 27.43 -6.18 4.10
N ASN A 173 26.54 -7.03 3.58
CA ASN A 173 26.38 -7.26 2.13
C ASN A 173 24.92 -7.11 1.62
N MET A 174 24.09 -6.25 2.20
CA MET A 174 22.73 -6.01 1.66
C MET A 174 22.71 -5.24 0.33
N SER A 175 23.81 -4.60 -0.07
CA SER A 175 23.83 -3.72 -1.26
C SER A 175 24.25 -4.40 -2.58
N SER A 176 24.75 -5.65 -2.60
CA SER A 176 25.35 -6.22 -3.82
C SER A 176 24.59 -7.38 -4.49
N SER A 177 23.50 -7.91 -3.91
CA SER A 177 22.85 -9.13 -4.42
C SER A 177 21.55 -8.93 -5.21
N LEU A 178 21.09 -7.68 -5.40
CA LEU A 178 19.81 -7.40 -6.06
C LEU A 178 19.81 -7.72 -7.57
N PHE A 179 20.98 -7.81 -8.22
CA PHE A 179 21.06 -7.88 -9.69
C PHE A 179 21.50 -9.23 -10.28
N ASP A 180 21.82 -10.24 -9.46
CA ASP A 180 22.33 -11.54 -9.95
C ASP A 180 21.60 -12.75 -9.34
N ARG A 181 20.26 -12.68 -9.28
CA ARG A 181 19.43 -13.82 -8.87
C ARG A 181 19.19 -14.72 -10.08
N THR A 182 19.80 -15.90 -10.09
CA THR A 182 19.56 -16.92 -11.12
C THR A 182 18.13 -17.48 -11.01
N SER A 183 17.57 -17.95 -12.13
CA SER A 183 16.22 -18.53 -12.20
C SER A 183 15.97 -19.67 -11.19
N GLU A 184 17.01 -20.40 -10.79
CA GLU A 184 16.95 -21.47 -9.79
C GLU A 184 16.76 -20.95 -8.35
N GLN A 185 17.36 -19.80 -8.00
CA GLN A 185 17.18 -19.18 -6.68
C GLN A 185 15.73 -18.72 -6.47
N PHE A 186 15.10 -18.20 -7.52
CA PHE A 186 13.69 -17.79 -7.49
C PHE A 186 12.73 -18.95 -7.23
N ALA A 187 13.07 -20.16 -7.70
CA ALA A 187 12.21 -21.32 -7.50
C ALA A 187 12.16 -21.79 -6.03
N THR A 188 13.24 -21.57 -5.27
CA THR A 188 13.38 -22.07 -3.90
C THR A 188 13.14 -21.00 -2.83
N GLN A 189 13.20 -19.72 -3.20
CA GLN A 189 12.96 -18.62 -2.27
C GLN A 189 11.52 -18.65 -1.74
N LYS A 190 11.39 -18.71 -0.42
CA LYS A 190 10.13 -18.64 0.32
C LYS A 190 9.97 -17.28 0.98
N ILE A 191 8.75 -16.77 0.98
CA ILE A 191 8.32 -15.53 1.61
C ILE A 191 7.32 -15.86 2.71
N TYR A 192 7.41 -15.21 3.86
CA TYR A 192 6.52 -15.44 4.99
C TYR A 192 5.20 -14.69 4.77
N VAL A 193 4.11 -15.44 4.68
CA VAL A 193 2.78 -14.91 4.30
C VAL A 193 2.28 -13.84 5.27
N PRO A 194 2.41 -13.98 6.61
CA PRO A 194 1.96 -12.94 7.53
C PRO A 194 2.62 -11.57 7.29
N TYR A 195 3.91 -11.53 6.96
CA TYR A 195 4.58 -10.26 6.64
C TYR A 195 4.14 -9.69 5.29
N LEU A 196 3.81 -10.55 4.32
CA LEU A 196 3.23 -10.12 3.05
C LEU A 196 1.83 -9.53 3.24
N ILE A 197 1.02 -10.06 4.16
CA ILE A 197 -0.27 -9.47 4.55
C ILE A 197 -0.08 -8.17 5.35
N LEU A 198 0.94 -8.06 6.20
CA LEU A 198 1.30 -6.77 6.84
C LEU A 198 1.62 -5.70 5.79
N LEU A 199 2.39 -6.03 4.75
CA LEU A 199 2.66 -5.11 3.65
C LEU A 199 1.36 -4.63 2.99
N ALA A 200 0.39 -5.53 2.79
CA ALA A 200 -0.93 -5.16 2.28
C ALA A 200 -1.70 -4.26 3.25
N ILE A 201 -1.69 -4.56 4.55
CA ILE A 201 -2.31 -3.71 5.59
C ILE A 201 -1.76 -2.29 5.56
N LEU A 202 -0.49 -2.10 5.18
CA LEU A 202 0.17 -0.80 5.12
C LEU A 202 -0.08 -0.07 3.78
N TYR A 203 0.04 -0.75 2.65
CA TYR A 203 0.10 -0.09 1.34
C TYR A 203 -1.10 -0.34 0.42
N CYS A 204 -1.89 -1.38 0.65
CA CYS A 204 -3.10 -1.62 -0.14
C CYS A 204 -4.24 -0.67 0.23
N LYS A 205 -5.20 -0.50 -0.67
CA LYS A 205 -6.43 0.25 -0.43
C LYS A 205 -7.29 -0.45 0.62
N GLY A 206 -7.72 0.28 1.63
CA GLY A 206 -8.60 -0.25 2.68
C GLY A 206 -9.01 0.82 3.68
N THR A 207 -10.19 0.64 4.28
CA THR A 207 -10.67 1.50 5.36
C THR A 207 -9.85 1.24 6.63
N PRO A 208 -9.76 2.20 7.58
CA PRO A 208 -9.11 1.99 8.86
C PRO A 208 -9.60 0.73 9.58
N ARG A 209 -10.91 0.48 9.54
CA ARG A 209 -11.53 -0.73 10.12
C ARG A 209 -11.05 -2.01 9.43
N ALA A 210 -10.95 -2.03 8.10
CA ALA A 210 -10.46 -3.20 7.39
C ALA A 210 -8.99 -3.50 7.74
N ARG A 211 -8.14 -2.46 7.84
CA ARG A 211 -6.74 -2.59 8.27
C ARG A 211 -6.63 -3.13 9.70
N ALA A 212 -7.36 -2.53 10.64
CA ALA A 212 -7.38 -2.98 12.03
C ALA A 212 -7.89 -4.43 12.19
N THR A 213 -8.93 -4.80 11.41
CA THR A 213 -9.46 -6.17 11.41
C THR A 213 -8.41 -7.17 10.92
N LYS A 214 -7.71 -6.85 9.82
CA LYS A 214 -6.67 -7.72 9.27
C LYS A 214 -5.44 -7.80 10.16
N PHE A 215 -5.07 -6.70 10.80
CA PHE A 215 -3.99 -6.68 11.80
C PHE A 215 -4.34 -7.55 13.01
N TYR A 216 -5.57 -7.47 13.52
CA TYR A 216 -6.07 -8.36 14.56
C TYR A 216 -5.97 -9.84 14.16
N GLU A 217 -6.46 -10.19 12.96
CA GLU A 217 -6.42 -11.56 12.46
C GLU A 217 -5.00 -12.11 12.31
N LEU A 218 -4.01 -11.25 12.02
CA LEU A 218 -2.61 -11.64 11.97
C LEU A 218 -2.00 -11.88 13.35
N CYS A 219 -2.40 -11.10 14.36
CA CYS A 219 -1.88 -11.23 15.71
C CYS A 219 -2.61 -12.32 16.53
N GLN A 220 -3.67 -12.94 15.97
CA GLN A 220 -4.49 -13.94 16.65
C GLN A 220 -4.81 -15.07 15.66
N LEU A 221 -3.82 -15.91 15.35
CA LEU A 221 -4.00 -17.03 14.41
C LEU A 221 -5.16 -17.96 14.81
N GLU A 222 -5.35 -18.20 16.11
CA GLU A 222 -6.43 -19.04 16.64
C GLU A 222 -7.78 -18.32 16.74
N LEU A 223 -7.86 -17.06 16.30
CA LEU A 223 -9.06 -16.21 16.38
C LEU A 223 -9.65 -16.17 17.79
N THR A 224 -8.78 -16.13 18.81
CA THR A 224 -9.23 -16.02 20.20
C THR A 224 -10.09 -14.75 20.36
N PRO A 225 -11.05 -14.71 21.29
CA PRO A 225 -11.96 -13.58 21.43
C PRO A 225 -11.31 -12.32 22.04
N HIS A 226 -10.09 -12.42 22.57
CA HIS A 226 -9.40 -11.36 23.29
C HIS A 226 -7.93 -11.28 22.86
N VAL A 227 -7.40 -10.08 22.70
CA VAL A 227 -5.95 -9.88 22.42
C VAL A 227 -5.24 -9.57 23.72
N CYS A 228 -4.14 -10.26 24.00
CA CYS A 228 -3.30 -9.98 25.17
C CYS A 228 -2.28 -8.88 24.85
N CYS A 229 -2.06 -7.92 25.73
CA CYS A 229 -0.96 -6.94 25.57
C CYS A 229 0.44 -7.57 25.61
N LEU A 230 0.56 -8.79 26.15
CA LEU A 230 1.79 -9.59 26.23
C LEU A 230 1.90 -10.62 25.11
N ASP A 231 1.12 -10.48 24.05
CA ASP A 231 1.15 -11.40 22.91
C ASP A 231 2.44 -11.20 22.10
N ASP A 232 3.25 -12.26 21.97
CA ASP A 232 4.50 -12.24 21.23
C ASP A 232 4.25 -11.99 19.73
N GLU A 233 3.14 -12.48 19.17
CA GLU A 233 2.76 -12.20 17.77
C GLU A 233 2.45 -10.71 17.59
N LEU A 234 1.74 -10.09 18.53
CA LEU A 234 1.45 -8.65 18.47
C LEU A 234 2.75 -7.83 18.47
N LYS A 235 3.67 -8.16 19.38
CA LYS A 235 4.99 -7.52 19.46
C LYS A 235 5.79 -7.70 18.18
N GLU A 236 5.81 -8.93 17.65
CA GLU A 236 6.55 -9.28 16.45
C GLU A 236 6.01 -8.57 15.20
N HIS A 237 4.69 -8.60 14.99
CA HIS A 237 4.08 -7.92 13.85
C HIS A 237 4.21 -6.40 13.96
N PHE A 238 4.16 -5.83 15.17
CA PHE A 238 4.40 -4.39 15.36
C PHE A 238 5.85 -4.02 15.05
N ARG A 239 6.83 -4.79 15.55
CA ARG A 239 8.25 -4.66 15.18
C ARG A 239 8.42 -4.67 13.66
N LYS A 240 7.74 -5.60 12.98
CA LYS A 240 7.79 -5.70 11.52
C LYS A 240 7.16 -4.51 10.80
N ILE A 241 6.08 -3.92 11.34
CA ILE A 241 5.52 -2.66 10.81
C ILE A 241 6.59 -1.56 10.85
N LEU A 242 7.36 -1.44 11.94
CA LEU A 242 8.44 -0.45 12.03
C LEU A 242 9.48 -0.65 10.93
N GLN A 243 9.95 -1.89 10.73
CA GLN A 243 10.91 -2.24 9.69
C GLN A 243 10.35 -1.96 8.27
N LEU A 244 9.11 -2.37 8.00
CA LEU A 244 8.46 -2.20 6.69
C LEU A 244 8.22 -0.73 6.33
N CYS A 245 7.97 0.11 7.33
CA CYS A 245 7.71 1.54 7.10
C CYS A 245 9.00 2.37 7.00
N THR A 246 10.13 1.84 7.47
CA THR A 246 11.44 2.53 7.50
C THR A 246 12.44 1.85 6.59
N LEU A 247 13.14 0.83 7.07
CA LEU A 247 14.27 0.15 6.41
C LEU A 247 13.89 -0.45 5.05
N PHE A 248 12.76 -1.16 4.98
CA PHE A 248 12.26 -1.72 3.72
C PHE A 248 12.03 -0.61 2.69
N LEU A 249 11.33 0.46 3.08
CA LEU A 249 10.98 1.52 2.14
C LEU A 249 12.21 2.27 1.64
N THR A 250 13.17 2.56 2.51
CA THR A 250 14.41 3.24 2.13
C THR A 250 15.27 2.35 1.22
N GLU A 251 15.34 1.05 1.48
CA GLU A 251 16.02 0.08 0.60
C GLU A 251 15.37 0.04 -0.79
N GLN A 252 14.04 -0.09 -0.84
CA GLN A 252 13.31 -0.13 -2.11
C GLN A 252 13.43 1.18 -2.90
N PHE A 253 13.44 2.32 -2.20
CA PHE A 253 13.70 3.62 -2.81
C PHE A 253 15.10 3.68 -3.40
N GLN A 254 16.14 3.30 -2.65
CA GLN A 254 17.53 3.32 -3.12
C GLN A 254 17.72 2.39 -4.32
N ALA A 255 17.18 1.15 -4.25
CA ALA A 255 17.27 0.19 -5.36
C ALA A 255 16.61 0.73 -6.63
N SER A 256 15.42 1.32 -6.52
CA SER A 256 14.68 1.88 -7.65
C SER A 256 15.38 3.11 -8.23
N TYR A 257 15.86 4.00 -7.36
CA TYR A 257 16.54 5.22 -7.76
C TYR A 257 17.86 4.91 -8.47
N ILE A 258 18.66 3.96 -7.94
CA ILE A 258 19.89 3.49 -8.58
C ILE A 258 19.60 2.87 -9.96
N ALA A 259 18.50 2.12 -10.11
CA ALA A 259 18.12 1.51 -11.38
C ALA A 259 17.69 2.54 -12.44
N LEU A 260 17.10 3.66 -12.04
CA LEU A 260 16.62 4.72 -12.95
C LEU A 260 17.68 5.79 -13.27
N ALA A 261 18.74 5.87 -12.47
CA ALA A 261 19.80 6.86 -12.53
C ALA A 261 20.83 6.63 -13.67
N ALA A 262 20.92 7.57 -14.62
CA ALA A 262 22.12 7.71 -15.49
C ALA A 262 23.35 8.20 -14.66
N PRO A 263 24.62 7.94 -15.09
CA PRO A 263 25.71 7.66 -14.15
C PRO A 263 26.26 8.79 -13.27
N GLU A 264 25.88 10.07 -13.46
CA GLU A 264 26.53 11.19 -12.76
C GLU A 264 25.59 12.06 -11.92
N GLU A 265 24.53 12.64 -12.50
CA GLU A 265 23.65 13.58 -11.79
C GLU A 265 22.88 12.91 -10.64
N ALA A 266 22.38 11.70 -10.89
CA ALA A 266 21.66 10.94 -9.88
C ALA A 266 22.58 10.44 -8.75
N ARG A 267 23.89 10.26 -8.98
CA ARG A 267 24.83 9.95 -7.88
C ARG A 267 24.98 11.12 -6.92
N ALA A 268 24.99 12.36 -7.43
CA ALA A 268 25.09 13.55 -6.59
C ALA A 268 23.83 13.74 -5.73
N GLU A 269 22.65 13.50 -6.29
CA GLU A 269 21.39 13.56 -5.55
C GLU A 269 21.29 12.42 -4.52
N THR A 270 21.71 11.20 -4.88
CA THR A 270 21.79 10.06 -3.93
C THR A 270 22.73 10.36 -2.76
N LEU A 271 23.83 11.07 -3.00
CA LEU A 271 24.76 11.52 -1.96
C LEU A 271 24.11 12.55 -1.01
N GLU A 272 23.30 13.47 -1.53
CA GLU A 272 22.48 14.36 -0.68
C GLU A 272 21.51 13.52 0.18
N TYR A 273 20.92 12.49 -0.42
CA TYR A 273 19.92 11.65 0.23
C TYR A 273 20.47 10.71 1.30
N SER A 274 21.68 10.18 1.08
CA SER A 274 22.37 9.32 2.05
C SER A 274 22.69 10.00 3.38
N ARG A 275 22.52 11.33 3.48
CA ARG A 275 22.74 12.10 4.71
C ARG A 275 21.49 12.27 5.56
N ASP A 276 20.30 11.96 5.01
CA ASP A 276 19.08 12.03 5.80
C ASP A 276 19.02 10.89 6.81
N ILE A 277 18.49 11.21 7.98
CA ILE A 277 18.53 10.35 9.16
C ILE A 277 17.86 8.99 8.91
N LEU A 278 16.81 8.93 8.08
CA LEU A 278 16.12 7.69 7.74
C LEU A 278 16.96 6.78 6.85
N PHE A 279 17.74 7.35 5.92
CA PHE A 279 18.62 6.56 5.03
C PHE A 279 19.88 6.08 5.75
N THR A 280 20.25 6.72 6.85
CA THR A 280 21.35 6.29 7.72
C THR A 280 20.90 5.34 8.83
N LEU A 281 19.59 5.14 9.01
CA LEU A 281 19.05 4.29 10.07
C LEU A 281 19.53 2.85 9.90
N GLN A 282 20.29 2.37 10.88
CA GLN A 282 20.77 0.99 10.90
C GLN A 282 19.73 0.07 11.56
N PRO A 283 19.63 -1.20 11.14
CA PRO A 283 18.72 -2.18 11.75
C PRO A 283 18.85 -2.26 13.27
N GLU A 284 20.07 -2.29 13.80
CA GLU A 284 20.34 -2.41 15.23
C GLU A 284 19.85 -1.18 16.01
N THR A 285 19.92 -0.01 15.37
CA THR A 285 19.41 1.24 15.95
C THR A 285 17.89 1.22 16.00
N LEU A 286 17.23 0.71 14.95
CA LEU A 286 15.79 0.54 14.98
C LEU A 286 15.38 -0.46 16.06
N GLU A 287 16.05 -1.62 16.13
CA GLU A 287 15.76 -2.68 17.10
C GLU A 287 15.88 -2.21 18.55
N SER A 288 16.86 -1.37 18.88
CA SER A 288 16.99 -0.81 20.23
C SER A 288 15.84 0.13 20.62
N MET A 289 15.13 0.70 19.65
CA MET A 289 13.96 1.57 19.86
C MET A 289 12.62 0.82 19.84
N VAL A 290 12.58 -0.44 19.37
CA VAL A 290 11.32 -1.19 19.21
C VAL A 290 10.57 -1.32 20.52
N ALA A 291 11.26 -1.67 21.61
CA ALA A 291 10.65 -1.88 22.92
C ALA A 291 9.94 -0.61 23.41
N ASP A 292 10.63 0.52 23.40
CA ASP A 292 10.09 1.82 23.83
C ASP A 292 8.89 2.27 22.97
N ILE A 293 8.98 2.12 21.64
CA ILE A 293 7.89 2.51 20.73
C ILE A 293 6.69 1.58 20.91
N PHE A 294 6.93 0.29 21.17
CA PHE A 294 5.88 -0.69 21.40
C PHE A 294 5.18 -0.45 22.74
N GLU A 295 5.92 -0.12 23.79
CA GLU A 295 5.34 0.29 25.08
C GLU A 295 4.43 1.53 24.92
N ASP A 296 4.92 2.56 24.22
CA ASP A 296 4.11 3.76 23.89
C ASP A 296 2.83 3.40 23.10
N PHE A 297 2.87 2.36 22.26
CA PHE A 297 1.72 1.85 21.52
C PHE A 297 0.74 1.10 22.44
N LEU A 298 1.24 0.22 23.30
CA LEU A 298 0.43 -0.54 24.25
C LEU A 298 -0.31 0.40 25.21
N ASP A 299 0.37 1.41 25.77
CA ASP A 299 -0.23 2.40 26.66
C ASP A 299 -1.39 3.15 26.00
N GLN A 300 -1.28 3.42 24.70
CA GLN A 300 -2.32 4.07 23.92
C GLN A 300 -3.50 3.15 23.62
N VAL A 301 -3.24 1.93 23.14
CA VAL A 301 -4.30 1.03 22.63
C VAL A 301 -5.00 0.26 23.76
N PHE A 302 -4.25 -0.19 24.76
CA PHE A 302 -4.76 -1.01 25.86
C PHE A 302 -5.20 -0.16 27.05
N VAL A 303 -4.56 1.00 27.28
CA VAL A 303 -4.87 1.92 28.38
C VAL A 303 -4.83 1.18 29.73
N THR A 304 -5.98 0.82 30.30
CA THR A 304 -6.09 0.04 31.55
C THR A 304 -6.46 -1.43 31.33
N GLU A 305 -6.90 -1.81 30.13
CA GLU A 305 -7.40 -3.15 29.81
C GLU A 305 -6.27 -4.00 29.25
N THR A 306 -5.92 -5.11 29.90
CA THR A 306 -4.86 -6.00 29.41
C THR A 306 -5.34 -7.00 28.35
N ARG A 307 -6.66 -7.19 28.22
CA ARG A 307 -7.30 -8.18 27.35
C ARG A 307 -8.61 -7.66 26.71
N PRO A 308 -8.57 -6.59 25.90
CA PRO A 308 -9.76 -6.12 25.18
C PRO A 308 -10.33 -7.22 24.30
N SER A 309 -11.66 -7.21 24.15
CA SER A 309 -12.33 -8.07 23.17
C SER A 309 -11.96 -7.67 21.73
N LYS A 310 -12.20 -8.58 20.78
CA LYS A 310 -12.01 -8.34 19.35
C LYS A 310 -12.59 -7.01 18.87
N ASP A 311 -13.85 -6.75 19.18
CA ASP A 311 -14.54 -5.55 18.69
C ASP A 311 -14.03 -4.26 19.37
N GLU A 312 -13.63 -4.33 20.63
CA GLU A 312 -13.01 -3.21 21.35
C GLU A 312 -11.62 -2.88 20.77
N PHE A 313 -10.77 -3.88 20.59
CA PHE A 313 -9.44 -3.69 20.00
C PHE A 313 -9.54 -3.11 18.58
N ILE A 314 -10.36 -3.72 17.72
CA ILE A 314 -10.58 -3.24 16.35
C ILE A 314 -11.20 -1.84 16.38
N GLY A 315 -12.15 -1.58 17.28
CA GLY A 315 -12.79 -0.26 17.45
C GLY A 315 -11.79 0.82 17.81
N LYS A 316 -11.00 0.62 18.87
CA LYS A 316 -9.95 1.55 19.32
C LYS A 316 -8.90 1.77 18.23
N LEU A 317 -8.37 0.68 17.66
CA LEU A 317 -7.33 0.76 16.63
C LEU A 317 -7.82 1.42 15.34
N SER A 318 -9.08 1.22 14.95
CA SER A 318 -9.61 1.81 13.70
C SER A 318 -10.11 3.24 13.83
N ASN A 319 -10.57 3.67 15.01
CA ASN A 319 -11.14 5.00 15.21
C ASN A 319 -10.15 5.99 15.82
N GLU A 320 -9.39 5.57 16.83
CA GLU A 320 -8.55 6.48 17.63
C GLU A 320 -7.07 6.34 17.25
N PHE A 321 -6.64 5.12 16.93
CA PHE A 321 -5.23 4.77 16.76
C PHE A 321 -4.89 4.29 15.34
N ALA A 322 -5.73 4.63 14.35
CA ALA A 322 -5.57 4.18 12.96
C ALA A 322 -4.21 4.59 12.36
N LYS A 323 -3.67 5.71 12.85
CA LYS A 323 -2.34 6.24 12.52
C LYS A 323 -1.21 5.22 12.71
N PHE A 324 -1.31 4.26 13.65
CA PHE A 324 -0.29 3.21 13.81
C PHE A 324 -0.23 2.20 12.66
N LEU A 325 -1.22 2.20 11.77
CA LEU A 325 -1.22 1.40 10.54
C LEU A 325 -0.94 2.27 9.30
N LEU A 326 -0.41 3.48 9.49
CA LEU A 326 -0.01 4.41 8.42
C LEU A 326 1.53 4.54 8.38
N PRO A 327 2.18 4.19 7.25
CA PRO A 327 3.64 4.22 7.15
C PRO A 327 4.29 5.57 7.50
N CYS A 328 3.68 6.67 7.05
CA CYS A 328 4.17 8.01 7.33
C CYS A 328 4.14 8.39 8.82
N TYR A 329 3.17 7.89 9.60
CA TYR A 329 3.14 8.07 11.06
C TYR A 329 4.26 7.32 11.75
N ILE A 330 4.41 6.05 11.37
CA ILE A 330 5.42 5.17 11.93
C ILE A 330 6.82 5.74 11.71
N ARG A 331 7.13 6.22 10.50
CA ARG A 331 8.38 6.94 10.22
C ARG A 331 8.57 8.15 11.13
N GLY A 332 7.53 8.96 11.31
CA GLY A 332 7.59 10.13 12.21
C GLY A 332 7.90 9.77 13.67
N ILE A 333 7.34 8.67 14.18
CA ILE A 333 7.67 8.16 15.53
C ILE A 333 9.14 7.76 15.62
N VAL A 334 9.63 7.00 14.64
CA VAL A 334 11.02 6.53 14.60
C VAL A 334 11.99 7.71 14.54
N ILE A 335 11.75 8.70 13.67
CA ILE A 335 12.57 9.92 13.57
C ILE A 335 12.59 10.67 14.91
N LYS A 336 11.42 10.85 15.53
CA LYS A 336 11.33 11.55 16.82
C LYS A 336 12.13 10.85 17.92
N LYS A 337 12.05 9.52 17.99
CA LYS A 337 12.83 8.73 18.96
C LYS A 337 14.33 8.79 18.66
N LEU A 338 14.71 8.71 17.39
CA LEU A 338 16.10 8.79 16.95
C LEU A 338 16.73 10.14 17.34
N ILE A 339 16.06 11.26 17.04
CA ILE A 339 16.52 12.61 17.43
C ILE A 339 16.67 12.71 18.96
N LYS A 340 15.70 12.19 19.73
CA LYS A 340 15.76 12.20 21.21
C LYS A 340 16.97 11.41 21.72
N SER A 341 17.24 10.22 21.18
CA SER A 341 18.40 9.41 21.56
C SER A 341 19.74 10.11 21.26
N SER A 342 19.86 10.78 20.09
CA SER A 342 21.07 11.54 19.74
C SER A 342 21.32 12.73 20.66
N SER A 343 20.26 13.39 21.14
CA SER A 343 20.38 14.53 22.07
C SER A 343 20.80 14.14 23.49
N THR A 344 20.62 12.88 23.89
CA THR A 344 20.98 12.40 25.24
C THR A 344 22.42 11.90 25.31
N ALA A 345 23.05 11.63 24.15
CA ALA A 345 24.42 11.15 24.05
C ALA A 345 25.49 12.26 23.99
N GLN A 346 25.06 13.52 23.86
CA GLN A 346 25.91 14.72 23.92
C GLN A 346 25.89 15.31 25.33
#